data_AF-A0A4S8JCM8-F1
#
_entry.id   AF-A0A4S8JCM8-F1
#
_cell.length_a   1.000
_cell.length_b   1.000
_cell.length_c   1.000
_cell.angle_alpha   90.00
_cell.angle_beta   90.00
_cell.angle_gamma   90.00
#
_symmetry.space_group_name_H-M   'P 1'
#
loop_
_entity.id
_entity.type
_entity.pdbx_description
1 polymer ?
#
loop_
_entity_poly.entity_id
_entity_poly.type
_entity_poly.pdbx_seq_one_letter_code
_entity_poly.pdbx_strand_id
1 'polypeptide(L)'
;MASVAKKRRIEAKKGLMPFRGIIYIPTTPARVQLQIQQAKKFAVTQAQQEGCLGNYRSFDSPFGNYLVPVIPTRADLSGPSN
;
A
#
# COMPACT_ATOMS: atom_id res chain seq x y z
N MET A 1 7.83 -47.87 30.40
CA MET A 1 7.04 -46.65 30.71
C MET A 1 7.95 -45.64 31.42
N ALA A 2 8.36 -44.58 30.73
CA ALA A 2 8.79 -43.31 31.32
C ALA A 2 8.85 -42.25 30.20
N SER A 3 8.01 -41.23 30.30
CA SER A 3 7.87 -40.14 29.32
C SER A 3 8.83 -39.01 29.69
N VAL A 4 9.75 -38.66 28.79
CA VAL A 4 10.64 -37.50 28.98
C VAL A 4 9.99 -36.29 28.32
N ALA A 5 9.33 -35.47 29.15
CA ALA A 5 8.75 -34.19 28.75
C ALA A 5 9.85 -33.23 28.25
N LYS A 6 9.78 -32.86 26.97
CA LYS A 6 10.70 -31.92 26.33
C LYS A 6 10.36 -30.49 26.79
N LYS A 7 11.08 -30.00 27.81
CA LYS A 7 10.97 -28.63 28.34
C LYS A 7 11.39 -27.62 27.25
N ARG A 8 10.42 -26.95 26.62
CA ARG A 8 10.67 -25.88 25.63
C ARG A 8 11.15 -24.63 26.38
N ARG A 9 12.40 -24.24 26.14
CA ARG A 9 12.99 -22.98 26.59
C ARG A 9 12.34 -21.85 25.78
N ILE A 10 11.50 -21.04 26.42
CA ILE A 10 10.95 -19.82 25.83
C ILE A 10 12.02 -18.74 26.03
N GLU A 11 12.80 -18.46 24.99
CA GLU A 11 13.63 -17.25 24.97
C GLU A 11 12.72 -16.03 24.80
N ALA A 12 12.79 -15.13 25.78
CA ALA A 12 12.16 -13.83 25.73
C ALA A 12 12.65 -13.09 24.48
N LYS A 13 11.75 -12.93 23.50
CA LYS A 13 11.96 -12.02 22.38
C LYS A 13 12.14 -10.63 22.97
N LYS A 14 13.39 -10.15 23.01
CA LYS A 14 13.72 -8.76 23.33
C LYS A 14 12.83 -7.88 22.44
N GLY A 15 11.93 -7.14 23.07
CA GLY A 15 10.99 -6.27 22.40
C GLY A 15 11.72 -5.31 21.48
N LEU A 16 11.55 -5.50 20.18
CA LEU A 16 11.73 -4.43 19.21
C LEU A 16 10.38 -3.71 19.14
N MET A 17 10.34 -2.50 19.66
CA MET A 17 9.17 -1.63 19.60
C MET A 17 8.75 -1.38 18.14
N PRO A 18 7.46 -1.11 17.84
CA PRO A 18 7.03 -0.81 16.49
C PRO A 18 7.61 0.56 16.10
N PHE A 19 8.69 0.55 15.31
CA PHE A 19 9.24 1.78 14.76
C PHE A 19 8.31 2.29 13.66
N ARG A 20 7.44 3.23 14.04
CA ARG A 20 6.83 4.24 13.17
C ARG A 20 7.97 5.10 12.62
N GLY A 21 8.51 4.70 11.48
CA GLY A 21 9.54 5.45 10.76
C GLY A 21 9.78 4.73 9.44
N ILE A 22 9.36 5.37 8.36
CA ILE A 22 9.52 4.86 7.00
C ILE A 22 11.02 4.74 6.74
N ILE A 23 11.55 3.51 6.67
CA ILE A 23 12.93 3.26 6.28
C ILE A 23 13.04 3.66 4.81
N TYR A 24 13.73 4.75 4.51
CA TYR A 24 14.14 5.06 3.14
C TYR A 24 15.29 4.12 2.76
N ILE A 25 14.95 2.88 2.42
CA ILE A 25 15.91 1.97 1.79
C ILE A 25 16.27 2.58 0.43
N PRO A 26 17.56 2.83 0.13
CA PRO A 26 17.97 3.25 -1.21
C PRO A 26 17.85 2.04 -2.15
N THR A 27 16.63 1.73 -2.55
CA THR A 27 16.36 0.82 -3.65
C THR A 27 16.67 1.55 -4.95
N THR A 28 17.30 0.86 -5.89
CA THR A 28 17.60 1.40 -7.22
C THR A 28 16.34 2.06 -7.81
N PRO A 29 16.47 3.24 -8.43
CA PRO A 29 15.32 4.06 -8.83
C PRO A 29 14.32 3.30 -9.69
N ALA A 30 14.81 2.39 -10.55
CA ALA A 30 13.98 1.54 -11.39
C ALA A 30 13.10 0.56 -10.59
N ARG A 31 13.64 -0.11 -9.56
CA ARG A 31 12.87 -1.08 -8.75
C ARG A 31 11.79 -0.39 -7.94
N VAL A 32 12.10 0.79 -7.39
CA VAL A 32 11.12 1.62 -6.66
C VAL A 32 10.00 2.08 -7.58
N GLN A 33 10.33 2.56 -8.78
CA GLN A 33 9.33 3.00 -9.76
C GLN A 33 8.37 1.86 -10.14
N LEU A 34 8.89 0.64 -10.34
CA LEU A 34 8.04 -0.52 -10.63
C LEU A 34 7.08 -0.84 -9.47
N GLN A 35 7.57 -0.80 -8.23
CA GLN A 35 6.74 -1.03 -7.04
C GLN A 35 5.66 0.04 -6.89
N ILE A 36 6.00 1.31 -7.10
CA ILE A 36 5.03 2.41 -7.04
C ILE A 36 3.97 2.26 -8.13
N GLN A 37 4.35 1.89 -9.36
CA GLN A 37 3.41 1.65 -10.44
C GLN A 37 2.44 0.49 -10.14
N GLN A 38 2.95 -0.62 -9.57
CA GLN A 38 2.11 -1.74 -9.15
C GLN A 38 1.14 -1.32 -8.04
N ALA A 39 1.63 -0.59 -7.04
CA ALA A 39 0.81 -0.13 -5.92
C ALA A 39 -0.27 0.88 -6.36
N LYS A 40 0.04 1.78 -7.30
CA LYS A 40 -0.95 2.66 -7.95
C LYS A 40 -2.07 1.89 -8.63
N LYS A 41 -1.71 0.89 -9.46
CA LYS A 41 -2.70 0.07 -10.17
C LYS A 41 -3.60 -0.67 -9.19
N PHE A 42 -2.99 -1.26 -8.16
CA PHE A 42 -3.73 -1.93 -7.10
C PHE A 42 -4.74 -0.99 -6.41
N ALA A 43 -4.31 0.22 -6.04
CA ALA A 43 -5.20 1.19 -5.41
C ALA A 43 -6.39 1.57 -6.29
N VAL A 44 -6.16 1.80 -7.60
CA VAL A 44 -7.25 2.08 -8.56
C VAL A 44 -8.23 0.90 -8.64
N THR A 45 -7.73 -0.32 -8.79
CA THR A 45 -8.57 -1.53 -8.85
C THR A 45 -9.37 -1.72 -7.57
N GLN A 46 -8.75 -1.50 -6.40
CA GLN A 46 -9.44 -1.61 -5.12
C GLN A 46 -10.56 -0.58 -5.01
N ALA A 47 -10.31 0.69 -5.34
CA ALA A 47 -11.35 1.73 -5.33
C ALA A 47 -12.54 1.40 -6.24
N GLN A 48 -12.28 0.79 -7.40
CA GLN A 48 -13.34 0.30 -8.30
C GLN A 48 -14.13 -0.86 -7.68
N GLN A 49 -13.45 -1.82 -7.06
CA GLN A 49 -14.08 -2.96 -6.38
C GLN A 49 -14.94 -2.54 -5.19
N GLU A 50 -14.49 -1.53 -4.44
CA GLU A 50 -15.23 -0.96 -3.30
C GLU A 50 -16.39 -0.06 -3.75
N GLY A 51 -16.55 0.18 -5.05
CA GLY A 51 -17.62 1.01 -5.59
C GLY A 51 -17.43 2.50 -5.27
N CYS A 52 -16.19 2.99 -5.17
CA CYS A 52 -15.93 4.41 -5.02
C CYS A 52 -16.40 5.18 -6.27
N LEU A 53 -17.54 5.87 -6.16
CA LEU A 53 -18.15 6.66 -7.24
C LEU A 53 -17.57 8.08 -7.37
N GLY A 54 -16.69 8.49 -6.46
CA GLY A 54 -16.08 9.82 -6.46
C GLY A 54 -14.97 9.97 -7.50
N ASN A 55 -14.67 11.20 -7.90
CA ASN A 55 -13.55 11.47 -8.81
C ASN A 55 -12.22 11.45 -8.06
N TYR A 56 -11.24 10.72 -8.59
CA TYR A 56 -9.92 10.60 -8.00
C TYR A 56 -8.83 10.61 -9.08
N ARG A 57 -7.62 11.02 -8.70
CA ARG A 57 -6.43 10.94 -9.54
C ARG A 57 -5.38 10.08 -8.87
N SER A 58 -4.69 9.27 -9.68
CA SER A 58 -3.54 8.52 -9.21
C SER A 58 -2.27 9.39 -9.21
N PHE A 59 -1.43 9.26 -8.19
CA PHE A 59 -0.19 10.03 -8.07
C PHE A 59 0.91 9.24 -7.34
N ASP A 60 2.18 9.57 -7.60
CA ASP A 60 3.31 8.89 -6.96
C ASP A 60 3.48 9.46 -5.55
N SER A 61 3.04 8.68 -4.55
CA SER A 61 3.12 9.08 -3.15
C SER A 61 4.23 8.33 -2.43
N PRO A 62 5.15 9.02 -1.74
CA PRO A 62 6.12 8.36 -0.87
C PRO A 62 5.48 7.81 0.42
N PHE A 63 4.21 8.15 0.70
CA PHE A 63 3.50 7.78 1.93
C PHE A 63 2.52 6.62 1.75
N GLY A 64 2.44 6.02 0.56
CA GLY A 64 1.56 4.86 0.30
C GLY A 64 0.09 5.21 0.00
N ASN A 65 -0.26 6.48 -0.08
CA ASN A 65 -1.58 6.93 -0.54
C ASN A 65 -1.52 7.26 -2.02
N TYR A 66 -1.99 6.37 -2.89
CA TYR A 66 -1.82 6.52 -4.34
C TYR A 66 -2.99 7.20 -5.06
N LEU A 67 -4.10 7.44 -4.37
CA LEU A 67 -5.27 8.11 -4.88
C LEU A 67 -5.51 9.39 -4.08
N VAL A 68 -5.85 10.47 -4.77
CA VAL A 68 -6.30 11.72 -4.15
C VAL A 68 -7.67 12.09 -4.71
N PRO A 69 -8.65 12.44 -3.86
CA PRO A 69 -9.94 12.94 -4.33
C PRO A 69 -9.72 14.29 -5.02
N VAL A 70 -10.43 14.51 -6.13
CA VAL A 70 -10.32 15.74 -6.91
C VAL A 70 -11.69 16.26 -7.32
N ILE A 71 -11.77 17.57 -7.53
CA ILE A 71 -12.93 18.19 -8.16
C ILE A 71 -12.95 17.74 -9.63
N PRO A 72 -14.06 17.19 -10.14
CA PRO A 72 -14.23 16.87 -11.55
C PRO A 72 -13.92 18.06 -12.46
N THR A 73 -13.19 17.79 -13.53
CA THR A 73 -13.00 18.74 -14.63
C THR A 73 -14.21 18.69 -15.56
N ARG A 74 -14.35 19.70 -16.42
CA ARG A 74 -15.41 19.70 -17.44
C ARG A 74 -15.39 18.45 -18.33
N ALA A 75 -14.21 17.89 -18.59
CA ALA A 75 -14.04 16.67 -19.39
C ALA A 75 -14.60 15.42 -18.67
N ASP A 76 -14.45 15.35 -17.35
CA ASP A 76 -14.99 14.25 -16.54
C ASP A 76 -16.53 14.28 -16.50
N LEU A 77 -17.12 15.46 -16.71
CA LEU A 77 -18.56 15.69 -16.69
C LEU A 77 -19.21 15.60 -18.08
N SER A 78 -18.46 15.84 -19.16
CA SER A 78 -19.04 15.93 -20.51
C SER A 78 -19.40 14.57 -21.14
N GLY A 79 -19.09 13.45 -20.48
CA GLY A 79 -19.27 12.11 -21.04
C GLY A 79 -18.39 11.87 -22.28
N PRO A 80 -18.27 10.61 -22.75
CA PRO A 80 -17.63 10.35 -24.03
C PRO A 80 -18.47 10.98 -25.15
N SER A 81 -17.88 11.86 -25.95
CA SER A 81 -18.49 12.35 -27.20
C SER A 81 -18.59 11.18 -28.18
N ASN A 82 -19.83 10.78 -28.53
CA ASN A 82 -20.11 9.83 -29.61
C ASN A 82 -19.76 10.43 -30.98
#